data_AF-A0A150R5C2-F1
#
_entry.id   AF-A0A150R5C2-F1
#
_cell.length_a   1.000
_cell.length_b   1.000
_cell.length_c   1.000
_cell.angle_alpha   90.00
_cell.angle_beta   90.00
_cell.angle_gamma   90.00
#
_symmetry.space_group_name_H-M   'P 1'
#
loop_
_entity.id
_entity.type
_entity.pdbx_description
1 polymer ?
#
loop_
_entity_poly.entity_id
_entity_poly.type
_entity_poly.pdbx_seq_one_letter_code
_entity_poly.pdbx_strand_id
1 'polypeptide(L)'
;MGPKVIPWSEGEPVPPGYHREKRVRKGLVISGAIVFGTVYLFTAIGGADAVYRGSSGYAALFVPCAGPFITLATTQQYSLERVGLVVDGLIQITGAALLLPGLLVPRTVLVRHDVSKAFVLPAPMSFGPGSAGLGLVGRF
;
A
#
# COMPACT_ATOMS: atom_id res chain seq x y z
N MET A 1 26.88 16.14 14.14
CA MET A 1 25.88 15.07 14.40
C MET A 1 25.78 14.20 13.14
N GLY A 2 25.84 12.87 13.27
CA GLY A 2 25.70 11.95 12.12
C GLY A 2 24.26 11.85 11.61
N PRO A 3 24.00 11.19 10.47
CA PRO A 3 22.64 11.03 9.91
C PRO A 3 21.68 10.26 10.84
N LYS A 4 20.38 10.60 10.82
CA LYS A 4 19.35 9.95 11.64
C LYS A 4 19.07 8.49 11.24
N VAL A 5 19.19 8.19 9.95
CA VAL A 5 18.98 6.86 9.37
C VAL A 5 20.10 6.58 8.38
N ILE A 6 20.70 5.40 8.45
CA ILE A 6 21.71 4.93 7.51
C ILE A 6 21.19 3.64 6.86
N PRO A 7 21.26 3.50 5.51
CA PRO A 7 21.00 2.21 4.87
C PRO A 7 22.04 1.19 5.36
N TRP A 8 21.60 -0.04 5.61
CA TRP A 8 22.49 -1.10 6.09
C TRP A 8 22.44 -2.27 5.12
N SER A 9 23.62 -2.71 4.69
CA SER A 9 23.77 -3.92 3.87
C SER A 9 24.17 -5.10 4.75
N GLU A 10 23.76 -6.29 4.35
CA GLU A 10 24.12 -7.51 5.05
C GLU A 10 25.64 -7.71 5.04
N GLY A 11 26.24 -7.85 6.22
CA GLY A 11 27.69 -7.95 6.42
C GLY A 11 28.38 -6.66 6.87
N GLU A 12 27.72 -5.51 6.82
CA GLU A 12 28.31 -4.26 7.31
C GLU A 12 28.30 -4.19 8.85
N PRO A 13 29.40 -3.75 9.50
CA PRO A 13 29.42 -3.56 10.94
C PRO A 13 28.46 -2.44 11.35
N VAL A 14 27.86 -2.58 12.54
CA VAL A 14 26.98 -1.54 13.09
C VAL A 14 27.85 -0.44 13.72
N PRO A 15 27.77 0.82 13.25
CA PRO A 15 28.52 1.91 13.85
C PRO A 15 28.10 2.15 15.31
N PRO A 16 29.03 2.55 16.20
CA PRO A 16 28.68 2.93 17.57
C PRO A 16 27.60 4.02 17.58
N GLY A 17 26.59 3.86 18.44
CA GLY A 17 25.49 4.83 18.52
C GLY A 17 24.29 4.50 17.63
N TYR A 18 24.28 3.37 16.91
CA TYR A 18 23.17 2.93 16.06
C TYR A 18 22.67 1.53 16.41
N HIS A 19 21.38 1.28 16.19
CA HIS A 19 20.78 -0.05 16.26
C HIS A 19 20.08 -0.40 14.94
N ARG A 20 19.91 -1.70 14.70
CA ARG A 20 19.17 -2.21 13.54
C ARG A 20 17.68 -2.09 13.79
N GLU A 21 16.95 -1.52 12.85
CA GLU A 21 15.50 -1.46 12.85
C GLU A 21 14.94 -1.97 11.51
N LYS A 22 13.91 -2.82 11.57
CA LYS A 22 13.15 -3.24 10.38
C LYS A 22 12.11 -2.16 10.06
N ARG A 23 12.19 -1.57 8.86
CA ARG A 23 11.21 -0.56 8.40
C ARG A 23 10.57 -0.97 7.08
N VAL A 24 9.28 -0.69 6.97
CA VAL A 24 8.50 -0.83 5.73
C VAL A 24 9.12 0.04 4.63
N ARG A 25 9.10 -0.43 3.38
CA ARG A 25 9.64 0.33 2.24
C ARG A 25 8.59 1.34 1.76
N LYS A 26 8.43 2.44 2.51
CA LYS A 26 7.37 3.44 2.29
C LYS A 26 7.19 3.88 0.84
N GLY A 27 8.27 4.09 0.09
CA GLY A 27 8.20 4.48 -1.33
C GLY A 27 7.46 3.45 -2.19
N LEU A 28 7.80 2.16 -2.04
CA LEU A 28 7.17 1.04 -2.73
C LEU A 28 5.70 0.86 -2.33
N VAL A 29 5.40 1.04 -1.03
CA VAL A 29 4.03 0.94 -0.51
C VAL A 29 3.16 2.06 -1.07
N ILE A 30 3.64 3.30 -1.05
CA ILE A 30 2.87 4.45 -1.51
C ILE A 30 2.63 4.36 -3.02
N SER A 31 3.67 4.12 -3.81
CA SER A 31 3.52 4.01 -5.26
C SER A 31 2.65 2.81 -5.64
N GLY A 32 2.90 1.65 -5.03
CA GLY A 32 2.10 0.44 -5.25
C GLY A 32 0.64 0.64 -4.88
N ALA A 33 0.33 1.25 -3.73
CA ALA A 33 -1.03 1.52 -3.30
C ALA A 33 -1.77 2.48 -4.23
N ILE A 34 -1.10 3.54 -4.71
CA ILE A 34 -1.70 4.48 -5.65
C ILE A 34 -1.98 3.80 -6.99
N VAL A 35 -0.98 3.13 -7.58
CA VAL A 35 -1.13 2.49 -8.89
C VAL A 35 -2.16 1.36 -8.83
N PHE A 36 -1.99 0.40 -7.92
CA PHE A 36 -2.91 -0.72 -7.77
C PHE A 36 -4.31 -0.25 -7.37
N GLY A 37 -4.40 0.56 -6.32
CA GLY A 37 -5.67 0.98 -5.75
C GLY A 37 -6.50 1.82 -6.72
N THR A 38 -5.88 2.74 -7.45
CA THR A 38 -6.59 3.59 -8.42
C THR A 38 -7.09 2.75 -9.58
N VAL A 39 -6.23 1.94 -10.19
CA VAL A 39 -6.61 1.14 -11.36
C VAL A 39 -7.68 0.13 -10.99
N TYR A 40 -7.46 -0.67 -9.94
CA TYR A 40 -8.43 -1.66 -9.50
C TYR A 40 -9.78 -1.04 -9.13
N LEU A 41 -9.80 0.15 -8.52
CA LEU A 41 -11.06 0.85 -8.23
C LEU A 41 -11.85 1.13 -9.51
N PHE A 42 -11.20 1.67 -10.54
CA PHE A 42 -11.86 1.92 -11.82
C PHE A 42 -12.25 0.62 -12.54
N THR A 43 -11.42 -0.42 -12.46
CA THR A 43 -11.75 -1.76 -12.98
C THR A 43 -13.02 -2.31 -12.32
N ALA A 44 -13.13 -2.22 -10.99
CA ALA A 44 -14.29 -2.69 -10.24
C ALA A 44 -15.55 -1.88 -10.55
N ILE A 45 -15.43 -0.57 -10.71
CA ILE A 45 -16.55 0.30 -11.15
C ILE A 45 -17.01 -0.09 -12.57
N GLY A 46 -16.07 -0.29 -13.50
CA GLY A 46 -16.39 -0.73 -14.86
C GLY A 46 -17.06 -2.11 -14.89
N GLY A 47 -16.58 -3.04 -14.06
CA GLY A 47 -17.23 -4.34 -13.86
C GLY A 47 -18.64 -4.22 -13.28
N ALA A 48 -18.84 -3.35 -12.30
CA ALA A 48 -20.15 -3.10 -11.72
C ALA A 48 -21.15 -2.53 -12.73
N ASP A 49 -20.75 -1.55 -13.55
CA ASP A 49 -21.61 -1.00 -14.61
C ASP A 49 -21.94 -2.06 -15.67
N ALA A 50 -20.98 -2.87 -16.10
CA ALA A 50 -21.19 -3.94 -17.06
C ALA A 50 -22.15 -5.02 -16.51
N VAL A 51 -21.99 -5.44 -15.26
CA VAL A 51 -22.89 -6.38 -14.58
C VAL A 51 -24.28 -5.79 -14.44
N TYR A 52 -24.41 -4.52 -14.05
CA TYR A 52 -25.68 -3.82 -13.95
C TYR A 52 -26.43 -3.77 -15.29
N ARG A 53 -25.71 -3.65 -16.41
CA ARG A 53 -26.25 -3.70 -17.78
C ARG A 53 -26.55 -5.12 -18.30
N GLY A 54 -26.34 -6.16 -17.49
CA GLY A 54 -26.66 -7.55 -17.82
C GLY A 54 -25.48 -8.40 -18.30
N SER A 55 -24.26 -7.87 -18.33
CA SER A 55 -23.06 -8.59 -18.78
C SER A 55 -22.37 -9.30 -17.61
N SER A 56 -22.95 -10.41 -17.17
CA SER A 56 -22.47 -11.18 -16.00
C SER A 56 -21.02 -11.67 -16.10
N GLY A 57 -20.49 -11.88 -17.31
CA GLY A 57 -19.10 -12.25 -17.53
C GLY A 57 -18.07 -11.22 -17.03
N TYR A 58 -18.48 -9.96 -16.85
CA TYR A 58 -17.64 -8.91 -16.29
C TYR A 58 -17.58 -8.92 -14.76
N ALA A 59 -18.35 -9.78 -14.08
CA ALA A 59 -18.23 -9.97 -12.63
C ALA A 59 -16.83 -10.44 -12.20
N ALA A 60 -16.08 -11.06 -13.12
CA ALA A 60 -14.68 -11.41 -12.87
C ALA A 60 -13.81 -10.19 -12.52
N LEU A 61 -14.15 -8.98 -12.98
CA LEU A 61 -13.40 -7.74 -12.68
C LEU A 61 -13.37 -7.35 -11.19
N PHE A 62 -14.21 -7.96 -10.35
CA PHE A 62 -14.11 -7.85 -8.89
C PHE A 62 -12.96 -8.66 -8.27
N VAL A 63 -12.31 -9.52 -9.05
CA VAL A 63 -11.10 -10.22 -8.61
C VAL A 63 -9.89 -9.39 -9.05
N PRO A 64 -9.12 -8.79 -8.12
CA PRO A 64 -7.95 -7.99 -8.49
C PRO A 64 -6.91 -8.84 -9.19
N CYS A 65 -6.16 -8.23 -10.12
CA CYS A 65 -5.12 -8.82 -10.97
C CYS A 65 -5.59 -9.93 -11.92
N ALA A 66 -6.36 -10.92 -11.45
CA ALA A 66 -6.83 -12.05 -12.25
C ALA A 66 -8.09 -11.72 -13.06
N GLY A 67 -8.96 -10.86 -12.53
CA GLY A 67 -10.24 -10.49 -13.12
C GLY A 67 -10.18 -10.03 -14.57
N PRO A 68 -9.24 -9.14 -14.95
CA PRO A 68 -9.09 -8.70 -16.34
C PRO A 68 -8.79 -9.86 -17.30
N PHE A 69 -7.94 -10.82 -16.90
CA PHE A 69 -7.60 -11.98 -17.73
C PHE A 69 -8.71 -13.03 -17.78
N ILE A 70 -9.44 -13.22 -16.68
CA ILE A 70 -10.62 -14.09 -16.66
C ILE A 70 -11.69 -13.50 -17.58
N THR A 71 -11.95 -12.19 -17.49
CA THR A 71 -12.88 -11.48 -18.38
C THR A 71 -12.43 -11.63 -19.83
N LEU A 72 -11.14 -11.44 -20.12
CA LEU A 72 -10.54 -11.64 -21.43
C LEU A 72 -10.82 -13.02 -22.02
N ALA A 73 -10.75 -14.06 -21.19
CA ALA A 73 -10.92 -15.45 -21.59
C ALA A 73 -12.40 -15.89 -21.69
N THR A 74 -13.32 -15.19 -21.04
CA THR A 74 -14.71 -15.63 -20.87
C THR A 74 -15.75 -14.77 -21.58
N THR A 75 -15.40 -13.54 -21.98
CA THR A 75 -16.30 -12.63 -22.71
C THR A 75 -15.82 -12.36 -24.13
N GLN A 76 -16.74 -11.97 -25.01
CA GLN A 76 -16.40 -11.45 -26.34
C GLN A 76 -16.28 -9.93 -26.22
N GLN A 77 -15.11 -9.39 -26.57
CA GLN A 77 -14.84 -7.96 -26.48
C GLN A 77 -14.42 -7.41 -27.84
N TYR A 78 -14.66 -6.12 -28.04
CA TYR A 78 -14.08 -5.40 -29.19
C TYR A 78 -12.57 -5.22 -29.00
N SER A 79 -11.85 -4.94 -30.10
CA SER A 79 -10.38 -4.87 -30.09
C SER A 79 -9.80 -3.90 -29.05
N LEU A 80 -10.44 -2.74 -28.82
CA LEU A 80 -9.98 -1.76 -27.83
C LEU A 80 -10.20 -2.22 -26.40
N GLU A 81 -11.34 -2.83 -26.09
CA GLU A 81 -11.63 -3.39 -24.76
C GLU A 81 -10.68 -4.53 -24.42
N ARG A 82 -10.39 -5.41 -25.40
CA ARG A 82 -9.41 -6.49 -25.27
C ARG A 82 -8.03 -5.95 -24.88
N VAL A 83 -7.55 -4.93 -25.58
CA VAL A 83 -6.27 -4.27 -25.25
C VAL A 83 -6.36 -3.59 -23.89
N GLY A 84 -7.49 -2.93 -23.59
CA GLY A 84 -7.76 -2.30 -22.30
C GLY A 84 -7.64 -3.28 -21.14
N LEU A 85 -8.25 -4.46 -21.22
CA LEU A 85 -8.18 -5.51 -20.20
C LEU A 85 -6.75 -6.06 -20.01
N VAL A 86 -5.98 -6.21 -21.08
CA VAL A 86 -4.57 -6.64 -20.98
C VAL A 86 -3.73 -5.59 -20.26
N VAL A 87 -3.85 -4.33 -20.68
CA VAL A 87 -3.12 -3.21 -20.06
C VAL A 87 -3.54 -3.03 -18.60
N ASP A 88 -4.83 -3.10 -18.31
CA ASP A 88 -5.39 -3.03 -16.96
C ASP A 88 -4.80 -4.10 -16.05
N GLY A 89 -4.83 -5.37 -16.46
CA GLY A 89 -4.24 -6.48 -15.70
C GLY A 89 -2.74 -6.32 -15.45
N LEU A 90 -1.98 -5.86 -16.45
CA LEU A 90 -0.54 -5.61 -16.29
C LEU A 90 -0.23 -4.47 -15.31
N ILE A 91 -1.02 -3.40 -15.33
CA ILE A 91 -0.83 -2.29 -14.40
C ILE A 91 -1.21 -2.72 -12.97
N GLN A 92 -2.29 -3.48 -12.80
CA GLN A 92 -2.66 -4.04 -11.50
C GLN A 92 -1.56 -4.95 -10.93
N ILE A 93 -1.02 -5.86 -11.74
CA ILE A 93 0.11 -6.73 -11.34
C ILE A 93 1.33 -5.89 -10.97
N THR A 94 1.65 -4.86 -11.74
CA THR A 94 2.77 -3.95 -11.45
C THR A 94 2.57 -3.23 -10.12
N GLY A 95 1.38 -2.67 -9.88
CA GLY A 95 1.05 -2.00 -8.62
C GLY A 95 1.12 -2.98 -7.43
N ALA A 96 0.60 -4.20 -7.58
CA ALA A 96 0.67 -5.25 -6.57
C ALA A 96 2.13 -5.68 -6.30
N ALA A 97 2.96 -5.77 -7.33
CA ALA A 97 4.38 -6.11 -7.22
C ALA A 97 5.20 -5.01 -6.53
N LEU A 98 4.75 -3.76 -6.55
CA LEU A 98 5.36 -2.69 -5.75
C LEU A 98 4.82 -2.73 -4.30
N LEU A 99 3.52 -2.89 -4.14
CA LEU A 99 2.83 -2.83 -2.85
C LEU A 99 3.20 -3.98 -1.92
N LEU A 100 3.08 -5.22 -2.40
CA LEU A 100 3.22 -6.43 -1.57
C LEU A 100 4.64 -6.57 -1.02
N PRO A 101 5.72 -6.51 -1.81
CA PRO A 101 7.08 -6.53 -1.25
C PRO A 101 7.38 -5.30 -0.40
N GLY A 102 6.77 -4.15 -0.72
CA GLY A 102 6.90 -2.94 0.08
C GLY A 102 6.42 -3.12 1.52
N LEU A 103 5.32 -3.85 1.70
CA LEU A 103 4.70 -4.19 2.99
C LEU A 103 5.34 -5.40 3.68
N LEU A 104 5.56 -6.48 2.92
CA LEU A 104 5.91 -7.80 3.46
C LEU A 104 7.43 -7.98 3.63
N VAL A 105 8.26 -7.24 2.87
CA VAL A 105 9.72 -7.38 2.89
C VAL A 105 10.35 -6.10 3.45
N PRO A 106 10.37 -5.94 4.78
CA PRO A 106 10.95 -4.76 5.42
C PRO A 106 12.44 -4.64 5.09
N ARG A 107 12.91 -3.40 4.95
CA ARG A 107 14.35 -3.10 4.83
C ARG A 107 14.95 -2.88 6.21
N THR A 108 16.12 -3.46 6.45
CA THR A 108 16.91 -3.19 7.64
C THR A 108 17.61 -1.85 7.47
N VAL A 109 17.46 -0.96 8.44
CA VAL A 109 18.16 0.32 8.48
C VAL A 109 18.80 0.51 9.84
N LEU A 110 19.87 1.28 9.88
CA LEU A 110 20.49 1.70 11.12
C LEU A 110 19.88 3.02 11.57
N VAL A 111 19.47 3.05 12.84
CA VAL A 111 18.84 4.22 13.45
C VAL A 111 19.66 4.61 14.66
N ARG A 112 19.96 5.91 14.74
CA ARG A 112 20.76 6.49 15.82
C ARG A 112 19.99 6.37 17.15
N HIS A 113 20.66 5.95 18.23
CA HIS A 113 19.99 5.62 19.50
C HIS A 113 19.28 6.80 20.18
N ASP A 114 19.77 8.02 19.98
CA ASP A 114 19.20 9.27 20.50
C ASP A 114 17.90 9.69 19.80
N VAL A 115 17.59 9.10 18.65
CA VAL A 115 16.39 9.40 17.89
C VAL A 115 15.25 8.54 18.42
N SER A 116 14.54 9.07 19.42
CA SER A 116 13.26 8.49 19.86
C SER A 116 12.29 8.43 18.68
N LYS A 117 11.55 7.31 18.56
CA LYS A 117 10.38 7.27 17.67
C LYS A 117 9.44 8.37 18.12
N ALA A 118 9.14 9.32 17.24
CA ALA A 118 8.04 10.23 17.47
C ALA A 118 6.79 9.37 17.60
N PHE A 119 6.25 9.29 18.80
CA PHE A 119 5.04 8.55 19.08
C PHE A 119 3.99 9.55 19.52
N VAL A 120 2.74 9.31 19.14
CA VAL A 120 1.59 10.05 19.58
C VAL A 120 0.60 9.02 20.09
N LEU A 121 0.28 9.08 21.39
CA LEU A 121 -0.71 8.23 22.01
C LEU A 121 -1.97 9.05 22.32
N PRO A 122 -3.17 8.49 22.06
CA PRO A 122 -4.39 9.08 22.56
C PRO A 122 -4.38 8.99 24.09
N ALA A 123 -4.49 10.14 24.75
CA ALA A 123 -4.60 10.24 26.19
C ALA A 123 -6.00 10.75 26.55
N PRO A 124 -6.72 10.11 27.48
CA PRO A 124 -7.99 10.66 27.96
C PRO A 124 -7.73 12.01 28.63
N MET A 125 -8.54 13.02 28.31
CA MET A 125 -8.52 14.34 28.94
C MET A 125 -9.92 14.68 29.44
N SER A 126 -10.03 15.30 30.61
CA SER A 126 -11.32 15.78 31.13
C SER A 126 -11.34 17.30 31.12
N PHE A 127 -12.44 17.89 30.67
CA PHE A 127 -12.65 19.33 30.54
C PHE A 127 -13.61 19.91 31.59
N GLY A 128 -13.89 19.17 32.67
CA GLY A 128 -14.84 19.57 33.72
C GLY A 128 -15.72 18.41 34.19
N PRO A 129 -16.54 18.62 35.24
CA PRO A 129 -17.36 17.57 35.84
C PRO A 129 -18.27 16.90 34.81
N GLY A 130 -18.08 15.59 34.59
CA GLY A 130 -18.87 14.80 33.65
C GLY A 130 -18.43 14.80 32.19
N SER A 131 -17.27 15.39 31.86
CA SER A 131 -16.77 15.45 30.47
C SER A 131 -15.60 14.48 30.20
N ALA A 132 -15.63 13.86 29.02
CA ALA A 132 -14.54 13.06 28.47
C ALA A 132 -14.10 13.66 27.12
N GLY A 133 -12.80 13.82 26.95
CA GLY A 133 -12.14 14.28 25.75
C GLY A 133 -10.95 13.40 25.41
N LEU A 134 -10.42 13.58 24.20
CA LEU A 134 -9.25 12.85 23.71
C LEU A 134 -8.12 13.85 23.41
N GLY A 135 -7.03 13.76 24.16
CA GLY A 135 -5.80 14.48 23.92
C GLY A 135 -4.79 13.62 23.17
N LEU A 136 -3.76 14.25 22.62
CA LEU A 136 -2.62 13.57 22.02
C LEU A 136 -1.39 13.89 22.86
N VAL A 137 -0.75 12.86 23.41
CA VAL A 137 0.53 12.99 24.10
C VAL A 137 1.60 12.34 23.25
N GLY A 138 2.70 13.06 23.03
CA GLY A 138 3.80 12.55 22.24
C GLY A 138 5.14 13.12 22.65
N ARG A 139 6.19 12.41 22.26
CA ARG A 139 7.58 12.88 22.34
C ARG A 139 8.03 13.17 20.92
N PHE A 140 8.44 14.41 20.66
CA PHE A 140 8.84 14.90 19.35
C PHE A 140 10.36 14.88 19.18
#